data_AF-A0A6A3PCW5-F1
#
_entry.id   AF-A0A6A3PCW5-F1
#
_cell.length_a   1.000
_cell.length_b   1.000
_cell.length_c   1.000
_cell.angle_alpha   90.00
_cell.angle_beta   90.00
_cell.angle_gamma   90.00
#
_symmetry.space_group_name_H-M   'P 1'
#
loop_
_entity.id
_entity.type
_entity.pdbx_description
1 polymer ?
#
loop_
_entity_poly.entity_id
_entity_poly.type
_entity_poly.pdbx_seq_one_letter_code
_entity_poly.pdbx_strand_id
1 'polypeptide(L)'
;MLLRAALSDGCEDFNHDPIEVNSTGAHTCSISHLPLTERLQNFRGQLRLELLQPEDAEADTAVSLRIIVTSSKYLLRYQVASTGAEVSVLSQAGLVTSWITCHIQLGRFLASTTRASDDWQEMTMREMEASKAEILALLGVLDSLDLLDMVRALGGTSSGIYFGTERIYHASGEKNTYVFTFDARTGHPLSITQALTEDARAGDSDARTSLQLSIDDYVRHDDSSIKAPIGIKSDAELLVDAAVACFYEWTAAGRQQVEQFFALLDKDDDGSVSGQDVADQLLDAGHSSERAESIAAEMTRLLCDSDDPSEEVTFLPFVGFWIMLLADDVHVSDPSNEHRVLPGLQQLFLT
;
A
#
# COMPACT_ATOMS: atom_id res chain seq x y z
N MET A 1 -20.70 29.21 8.20
CA MET A 1 -20.79 29.91 6.90
C MET A 1 -19.46 30.57 6.63
N LEU A 2 -18.83 30.17 5.51
CA LEU A 2 -17.83 30.91 4.73
C LEU A 2 -16.49 31.28 5.39
N LEU A 3 -15.47 30.50 5.07
CA LEU A 3 -14.12 31.01 4.78
C LEU A 3 -13.74 30.58 3.36
N ARG A 4 -14.35 31.30 2.40
CA ARG A 4 -13.82 31.51 1.05
C ARG A 4 -12.98 32.79 1.11
N ALA A 5 -11.92 32.83 0.29
CA ALA A 5 -11.07 33.98 -0.06
C ALA A 5 -9.68 33.98 0.60
N ALA A 6 -8.73 33.40 -0.12
CA ALA A 6 -7.38 33.93 -0.28
C ALA A 6 -6.82 33.41 -1.62
N LEU A 7 -7.43 33.88 -2.72
CA LEU A 7 -6.86 33.84 -4.07
C LEU A 7 -7.08 35.24 -4.66
N SER A 8 -6.08 35.73 -5.40
CA SER A 8 -5.97 37.05 -6.04
C SER A 8 -5.18 38.08 -5.22
N ASP A 9 -3.87 38.19 -5.46
CA ASP A 9 -3.30 39.23 -6.32
C ASP A 9 -1.77 39.16 -6.30
N GLY A 10 -1.18 39.17 -7.50
CA GLY A 10 0.26 39.12 -7.71
C GLY A 10 0.59 38.94 -9.19
N CYS A 11 0.10 39.88 -10.01
CA CYS A 11 0.39 39.99 -11.43
C CYS A 11 1.58 40.95 -11.60
N GLU A 12 2.70 40.49 -12.15
CA GLU A 12 3.61 41.37 -12.91
C GLU A 12 4.16 40.64 -14.15
N ASP A 13 4.14 41.40 -15.23
CA ASP A 13 4.34 41.07 -16.64
C ASP A 13 5.71 40.49 -17.01
N PHE A 14 5.74 39.55 -17.95
CA PHE A 14 6.72 39.57 -19.06
C PHE A 14 6.04 39.11 -20.36
N ASN A 15 6.01 40.04 -21.32
CA ASN A 15 5.46 39.92 -22.67
C ASN A 15 6.45 39.30 -23.68
N HIS A 16 5.88 38.84 -24.82
CA HIS A 16 6.41 38.29 -26.09
C HIS A 16 6.30 36.76 -26.20
N ASP A 17 5.58 36.14 -27.13
CA ASP A 17 4.96 36.51 -28.42
C ASP A 17 3.81 35.52 -28.75
N PRO A 18 2.94 35.74 -29.77
CA PRO A 18 1.59 35.19 -29.81
C PRO A 18 1.55 33.77 -30.40
N ILE A 19 0.96 32.82 -29.66
CA ILE A 19 0.57 31.51 -30.17
C ILE A 19 -0.94 31.39 -30.04
N GLU A 20 -1.56 31.02 -31.16
CA GLU A 20 -3.00 30.93 -31.39
C GLU A 20 -3.75 30.24 -30.25
N VAL A 21 -4.71 30.98 -29.70
CA VAL A 21 -5.61 30.54 -28.66
C VAL A 21 -6.69 29.66 -29.30
N ASN A 22 -6.56 28.35 -29.15
CA ASN A 22 -7.70 27.44 -29.22
C ASN A 22 -8.05 26.97 -27.81
N SER A 23 -9.30 27.24 -27.46
CA SER A 23 -9.92 27.12 -26.15
C SER A 23 -10.16 25.67 -25.74
N THR A 24 -9.14 25.01 -25.17
CA THR A 24 -9.19 23.88 -24.19
C THR A 24 -7.78 23.67 -23.59
N GLY A 25 -7.12 24.77 -23.22
CA GLY A 25 -5.69 24.82 -22.91
C GLY A 25 -5.26 24.16 -21.61
N ALA A 26 -5.11 22.84 -21.60
CA ALA A 26 -3.96 22.24 -20.92
C ALA A 26 -2.78 22.32 -21.90
N HIS A 27 -1.80 23.18 -21.63
CA HIS A 27 -0.53 23.10 -22.32
C HIS A 27 0.09 21.74 -21.99
N THR A 28 -0.05 20.76 -22.88
CA THR A 28 0.63 19.47 -22.75
C THR A 28 2.10 19.68 -23.06
N CYS A 29 2.84 20.11 -22.05
CA CYS A 29 4.29 20.24 -22.11
C CYS A 29 4.89 18.86 -22.43
N SER A 30 5.60 18.73 -23.55
CA SER A 30 6.23 17.47 -23.93
C SER A 30 7.32 17.12 -22.92
N ILE A 31 7.21 15.94 -22.33
CA ILE A 31 8.22 15.35 -21.42
C ILE A 31 9.11 14.33 -22.14
N SER A 32 9.03 14.27 -23.47
CA SER A 32 9.81 13.34 -24.31
C SER A 32 11.33 13.49 -24.17
N HIS A 33 11.81 14.58 -23.58
CA HIS A 33 13.21 14.82 -23.25
C HIS A 33 13.67 14.13 -21.96
N LEU A 34 12.75 13.78 -21.05
CA LEU A 34 13.09 13.10 -19.80
C LEU A 34 13.44 11.63 -20.03
N PRO A 35 14.31 11.01 -19.22
CA PRO A 35 14.46 9.56 -19.16
C PRO A 35 13.12 8.85 -18.96
N LEU A 36 12.95 7.66 -19.53
CA LEU A 36 11.67 6.94 -19.45
C LEU A 36 11.23 6.66 -18.02
N THR A 37 12.19 6.32 -17.15
CA THR A 37 11.97 6.13 -15.71
C THR A 37 11.40 7.38 -15.06
N GLU A 38 11.97 8.55 -15.37
CA GLU A 38 11.50 9.83 -14.84
C GLU A 38 10.09 10.19 -15.32
N ARG A 39 9.59 9.60 -16.42
CA ARG A 39 8.22 9.82 -16.89
C ARG A 39 7.20 9.01 -16.10
N LEU A 40 7.60 7.85 -15.56
CA LEU A 40 6.79 7.03 -14.65
C LEU A 40 7.05 7.35 -13.17
N GLN A 41 8.06 8.16 -12.87
CA GLN A 41 8.30 8.73 -11.54
C GLN A 41 7.72 10.14 -11.46
N ASN A 42 7.38 10.58 -10.26
CA ASN A 42 7.01 11.96 -9.98
C ASN A 42 5.84 12.42 -10.86
N PHE A 43 4.75 11.66 -10.83
CA PHE A 43 3.50 12.01 -11.50
C PHE A 43 2.30 11.74 -10.61
N ARG A 44 1.24 12.49 -10.86
CA ARG A 44 -0.10 12.20 -10.35
C ARG A 44 -1.01 11.96 -11.53
N GLY A 45 -1.99 11.09 -11.37
CA GLY A 45 -2.85 10.73 -12.48
C GLY A 45 -4.11 9.99 -12.07
N GLN A 46 -4.98 9.82 -13.05
CA GLN A 46 -6.08 8.87 -12.98
C GLN A 46 -5.69 7.63 -13.77
N LEU A 47 -5.85 6.47 -13.15
CA LEU A 47 -5.55 5.17 -13.72
C LEU A 47 -6.86 4.38 -13.87
N ARG A 48 -6.95 3.60 -14.94
CA ARG A 48 -7.97 2.58 -15.11
C ARG A 48 -7.30 1.22 -15.10
N LEU A 49 -7.62 0.43 -14.09
CA LEU A 49 -7.10 -0.91 -13.88
C LEU A 49 -8.07 -1.92 -14.49
N GLU A 50 -7.59 -2.74 -15.41
CA GLU A 50 -8.40 -3.71 -16.14
C GLU A 50 -7.77 -5.09 -16.07
N LEU A 51 -8.58 -6.07 -15.69
CA LEU A 51 -8.25 -7.48 -15.80
C LEU A 51 -8.64 -7.93 -17.22
N LEU A 52 -7.65 -8.06 -18.11
CA LEU A 52 -7.88 -8.56 -19.46
C LEU A 52 -8.14 -10.06 -19.38
N GLN A 53 -9.41 -10.43 -19.52
CA GLN A 53 -9.85 -11.82 -19.62
C GLN A 53 -9.74 -12.31 -21.07
N PRO A 54 -9.62 -13.63 -21.31
CA PRO A 54 -9.74 -14.19 -22.65
C PRO A 54 -11.09 -13.82 -23.29
N GLU A 55 -11.13 -13.75 -24.63
CA GLU A 55 -12.18 -13.14 -25.49
C GLU A 55 -13.64 -13.55 -25.22
N ASP A 56 -13.90 -14.56 -24.38
CA ASP A 56 -15.23 -15.13 -24.10
C ASP A 56 -15.82 -14.75 -22.72
N ALA A 57 -15.18 -13.87 -21.95
CA ALA A 57 -15.62 -13.56 -20.60
C ALA A 57 -16.32 -12.20 -20.49
N GLU A 58 -17.64 -12.24 -20.21
CA GLU A 58 -18.45 -11.06 -19.95
C GLU A 58 -18.21 -10.53 -18.51
N ALA A 59 -17.28 -9.60 -18.37
CA ALA A 59 -17.38 -8.44 -17.46
C ALA A 59 -16.15 -7.55 -17.65
N ASP A 60 -16.37 -6.34 -18.18
CA ASP A 60 -15.38 -5.26 -18.25
C ASP A 60 -15.12 -4.77 -16.82
N THR A 61 -14.30 -5.51 -16.06
CA THR A 61 -14.06 -5.25 -14.64
C THR A 61 -12.95 -4.22 -14.53
N ALA A 62 -13.32 -2.98 -14.83
CA ALA A 62 -12.39 -1.86 -14.80
C ALA A 62 -12.56 -1.04 -13.52
N VAL A 63 -11.45 -0.82 -12.81
CA VAL A 63 -11.42 -0.04 -11.57
C VAL A 63 -10.70 1.29 -11.84
N SER A 64 -11.38 2.41 -11.56
CA SER A 64 -10.76 3.73 -11.63
C SER A 64 -10.05 4.06 -10.32
N LEU A 65 -8.78 4.40 -10.41
CA LEU A 65 -7.89 4.73 -9.30
C LEU A 65 -7.29 6.12 -9.51
N ARG A 66 -7.00 6.83 -8.44
CA ARG A 66 -6.12 8.00 -8.48
C ARG A 66 -4.76 7.59 -7.94
N ILE A 67 -3.69 8.06 -8.56
CA ILE A 67 -2.33 7.77 -8.13
C ILE A 67 -1.53 9.04 -7.93
N ILE A 68 -0.61 8.99 -6.97
CA ILE A 68 0.57 9.85 -6.90
C ILE A 68 1.78 8.93 -6.78
N VAL A 69 2.78 9.09 -7.63
CA VAL A 69 4.01 8.29 -7.65
C VAL A 69 5.21 9.21 -7.49
N THR A 70 6.15 8.80 -6.67
CA THR A 70 7.50 9.39 -6.56
C THR A 70 8.55 8.32 -6.88
N SER A 71 9.84 8.67 -6.83
CA SER A 71 10.93 7.71 -7.03
C SER A 71 10.92 6.51 -6.07
N SER A 72 10.35 6.65 -4.87
CA SER A 72 10.43 5.66 -3.78
C SER A 72 9.11 5.32 -3.10
N LYS A 73 8.02 6.02 -3.46
CA LYS A 73 6.69 5.85 -2.86
C LYS A 73 5.58 5.99 -3.89
N TYR A 74 4.44 5.36 -3.67
CA TYR A 74 3.20 5.70 -4.37
C TYR A 74 2.01 5.69 -3.42
N LEU A 75 1.02 6.54 -3.67
CA LEU A 75 -0.28 6.52 -3.02
C LEU A 75 -1.36 6.30 -4.07
N LEU A 76 -2.06 5.17 -3.95
CA LEU A 76 -3.26 4.86 -4.72
C LEU A 76 -4.49 5.21 -3.89
N ARG A 77 -5.51 5.78 -4.53
CA ARG A 77 -6.82 6.05 -3.92
C ARG A 77 -7.91 5.52 -4.84
N TYR A 78 -8.79 4.72 -4.28
CA TYR A 78 -9.92 4.10 -4.95
C TYR A 78 -11.20 4.48 -4.21
N GLN A 79 -12.26 4.78 -4.95
CA GLN A 79 -13.58 4.99 -4.38
C GLN A 79 -14.48 3.81 -4.74
N VAL A 80 -14.92 3.07 -3.73
CA VAL A 80 -15.86 1.95 -3.86
C VAL A 80 -17.20 2.50 -4.32
N ALA A 81 -17.64 2.12 -5.52
CA ALA A 81 -18.85 2.71 -6.12
C ALA A 81 -20.12 2.39 -5.33
N SER A 82 -20.18 1.20 -4.72
CA SER A 82 -21.35 0.70 -3.98
C SER A 82 -21.57 1.41 -2.64
N THR A 83 -20.50 1.80 -1.94
CA THR A 83 -20.55 2.38 -0.58
C THR A 83 -20.04 3.80 -0.48
N GLY A 84 -19.39 4.30 -1.53
CA GLY A 84 -18.68 5.57 -1.52
C GLY A 84 -17.41 5.56 -0.66
N ALA A 85 -17.04 4.41 -0.08
CA ALA A 85 -15.85 4.26 0.74
C ALA A 85 -14.60 4.58 -0.08
N GLU A 86 -13.61 5.25 0.53
CA GLU A 86 -12.33 5.42 -0.12
C GLU A 86 -11.26 4.51 0.50
N VAL A 87 -10.65 3.68 -0.36
CA VAL A 87 -9.49 2.86 -0.05
C VAL A 87 -8.25 3.60 -0.51
N SER A 88 -7.38 3.93 0.42
CA SER A 88 -6.06 4.52 0.14
C SER A 88 -4.99 3.46 0.40
N VAL A 89 -4.01 3.34 -0.49
CA VAL A 89 -2.90 2.39 -0.39
C VAL A 89 -1.61 3.14 -0.64
N LEU A 90 -0.81 3.33 0.41
CA LEU A 90 0.54 3.88 0.34
C LEU A 90 1.51 2.72 0.23
N SER A 91 2.34 2.71 -0.81
CA SER A 91 3.58 1.95 -0.76
C SER A 91 4.76 2.85 -0.52
N GLN A 92 5.60 2.45 0.42
CA GLN A 92 6.86 3.11 0.75
C GLN A 92 7.90 2.03 1.04
N ALA A 93 9.02 2.09 0.33
CA ALA A 93 10.13 1.14 0.50
C ALA A 93 9.71 -0.35 0.37
N GLY A 94 8.69 -0.65 -0.44
CA GLY A 94 8.20 -2.02 -0.65
C GLY A 94 7.15 -2.50 0.36
N LEU A 95 6.88 -1.74 1.43
CA LEU A 95 5.70 -1.97 2.27
C LEU A 95 4.47 -1.45 1.55
N VAL A 96 3.34 -2.14 1.69
CA VAL A 96 2.01 -1.64 1.36
C VAL A 96 1.23 -1.40 2.65
N THR A 97 0.82 -0.15 2.89
CA THR A 97 -0.09 0.23 3.98
C THR A 97 -1.40 0.70 3.37
N SER A 98 -2.51 0.21 3.90
CA SER A 98 -3.84 0.59 3.45
C SER A 98 -4.65 1.30 4.54
N TRP A 99 -5.53 2.18 4.10
CA TRP A 99 -6.50 2.91 4.90
C TRP A 99 -7.84 2.86 4.20
N ILE A 100 -8.88 2.46 4.91
CA ILE A 100 -10.23 2.40 4.36
C ILE A 100 -11.13 3.37 5.11
N THR A 101 -11.47 4.45 4.42
CA THR A 101 -12.47 5.42 4.84
C THR A 101 -13.84 4.95 4.38
N CYS A 102 -14.38 3.94 5.06
CA CYS A 102 -15.82 3.90 5.18
C CYS A 102 -16.19 4.44 6.57
N HIS A 103 -17.47 4.64 6.86
CA HIS A 103 -17.91 4.93 8.22
C HIS A 103 -17.51 3.81 9.24
N ILE A 104 -16.81 2.77 8.79
CA ILE A 104 -16.31 1.61 9.52
C ILE A 104 -14.83 1.42 9.14
N GLN A 105 -13.90 1.84 9.98
CA GLN A 105 -12.47 1.53 9.83
C GLN A 105 -12.27 0.02 9.53
N LEU A 106 -11.31 -0.38 8.68
CA LEU A 106 -11.17 -1.76 8.19
C LEU A 106 -11.14 -2.81 9.32
N GLY A 107 -10.56 -2.51 10.48
CA GLY A 107 -10.60 -3.38 11.65
C GLY A 107 -12.02 -3.73 12.12
N ARG A 108 -12.98 -2.79 12.05
CA ARG A 108 -14.41 -3.04 12.33
C ARG A 108 -15.14 -3.71 11.16
N PHE A 109 -14.59 -3.64 9.95
CA PHE A 109 -15.10 -4.28 8.74
C PHE A 109 -14.58 -5.73 8.56
N LEU A 110 -13.40 -6.03 9.10
CA LEU A 110 -12.79 -7.35 9.17
C LEU A 110 -13.16 -8.10 10.44
N ALA A 111 -13.37 -7.41 11.57
CA ALA A 111 -13.90 -8.02 12.78
C ALA A 111 -15.28 -8.60 12.49
N SER A 112 -15.38 -9.92 12.53
CA SER A 112 -16.64 -10.62 12.32
C SER A 112 -17.70 -10.07 13.28
N THR A 113 -18.81 -9.61 12.68
CA THR A 113 -20.12 -9.32 13.28
C THR A 113 -20.29 -9.81 14.72
N THR A 114 -19.92 -9.02 15.72
CA THR A 114 -20.27 -9.35 17.12
C THR A 114 -20.80 -8.20 17.95
N ARG A 115 -20.73 -6.93 17.51
CA ARG A 115 -21.51 -5.87 18.15
C ARG A 115 -22.08 -4.89 17.13
N ALA A 116 -23.35 -5.11 16.80
CA ALA A 116 -24.23 -4.11 16.23
C ALA A 116 -24.35 -2.92 17.22
N SER A 117 -23.46 -1.94 17.10
CA SER A 117 -23.62 -0.59 17.67
C SER A 117 -24.72 0.13 16.90
N ASP A 118 -25.83 0.50 17.55
CA ASP A 118 -27.11 1.05 17.03
C ASP A 118 -27.12 2.16 15.92
N ASP A 119 -25.97 2.56 15.36
CA ASP A 119 -25.84 3.49 14.24
C ASP A 119 -25.92 2.80 12.84
N TRP A 120 -26.16 1.49 12.75
CA TRP A 120 -26.15 0.67 11.52
C TRP A 120 -27.32 0.89 10.53
N GLN A 121 -27.95 2.05 10.50
CA GLN A 121 -29.31 2.14 9.93
C GLN A 121 -29.45 2.28 8.41
N GLU A 122 -28.39 2.27 7.59
CA GLU A 122 -28.58 2.42 6.12
C GLU A 122 -27.79 1.47 5.20
N MET A 123 -26.89 0.62 5.70
CA MET A 123 -26.19 -0.36 4.86
C MET A 123 -26.65 -1.77 5.20
N THR A 124 -27.24 -2.47 4.23
CA THR A 124 -27.64 -3.87 4.42
C THR A 124 -26.40 -4.74 4.56
N MET A 125 -26.46 -5.78 5.40
CA MET A 125 -25.36 -6.74 5.59
C MET A 125 -24.83 -7.32 4.27
N ARG A 126 -25.68 -7.43 3.22
CA ARG A 126 -25.28 -7.87 1.89
C ARG A 126 -24.41 -6.85 1.15
N GLU A 127 -24.70 -5.56 1.26
CA GLU A 127 -23.90 -4.49 0.65
C GLU A 127 -22.52 -4.39 1.31
N MET A 128 -22.46 -4.62 2.63
CA MET A 128 -21.20 -4.68 3.36
C MET A 128 -20.32 -5.86 2.90
N GLU A 129 -20.88 -7.07 2.79
CA GLU A 129 -20.15 -8.26 2.32
C GLU A 129 -19.72 -8.13 0.85
N ALA A 130 -20.56 -7.56 -0.01
CA ALA A 130 -20.20 -7.30 -1.42
C ALA A 130 -19.05 -6.29 -1.53
N SER A 131 -19.09 -5.22 -0.74
CA SER A 131 -18.01 -4.22 -0.67
C SER A 131 -16.72 -4.84 -0.14
N LYS A 132 -16.82 -5.80 0.79
CA LYS A 132 -15.66 -6.51 1.34
C LYS A 132 -14.98 -7.34 0.29
N ALA A 133 -15.74 -8.09 -0.49
CA ALA A 133 -15.22 -8.86 -1.61
C ALA A 133 -14.54 -7.95 -2.65
N GLU A 134 -15.16 -6.80 -2.97
CA GLU A 134 -14.61 -5.82 -3.92
C GLU A 134 -13.28 -5.22 -3.44
N ILE A 135 -13.22 -4.78 -2.18
CA ILE A 135 -12.00 -4.21 -1.58
C ILE A 135 -10.89 -5.26 -1.50
N LEU A 136 -11.18 -6.48 -1.03
CA LEU A 136 -10.18 -7.54 -0.92
C LEU A 136 -9.67 -7.97 -2.28
N ALA A 137 -10.54 -8.05 -3.30
CA ALA A 137 -10.12 -8.34 -4.67
C ALA A 137 -9.17 -7.25 -5.19
N LEU A 138 -9.49 -5.96 -4.96
CA LEU A 138 -8.61 -4.87 -5.34
C LEU A 138 -7.27 -4.93 -4.61
N LEU A 139 -7.25 -5.12 -3.29
CA LEU A 139 -6.02 -5.24 -2.52
C LEU A 139 -5.16 -6.42 -3.01
N GLY A 140 -5.78 -7.56 -3.36
CA GLY A 140 -5.07 -8.69 -3.96
C GLY A 140 -4.48 -8.36 -5.34
N VAL A 141 -5.19 -7.60 -6.19
CA VAL A 141 -4.63 -7.13 -7.46
C VAL A 141 -3.50 -6.13 -7.24
N LEU A 142 -3.64 -5.21 -6.28
CA LEU A 142 -2.60 -4.25 -5.94
C LEU A 142 -1.35 -4.92 -5.35
N ASP A 143 -1.50 -5.99 -4.58
CA ASP A 143 -0.38 -6.78 -4.06
C ASP A 143 0.36 -7.52 -5.20
N SER A 144 -0.39 -8.00 -6.20
CA SER A 144 0.20 -8.54 -7.44
C SER A 144 0.89 -7.47 -8.29
N LEU A 145 0.53 -6.19 -8.08
CA LEU A 145 1.06 -5.03 -8.76
C LEU A 145 2.11 -4.30 -7.95
N ASP A 146 3.35 -4.73 -8.12
CA ASP A 146 4.48 -3.93 -7.66
C ASP A 146 4.77 -2.79 -8.66
N LEU A 147 4.08 -1.64 -8.47
CA LEU A 147 4.31 -0.44 -9.29
C LEU A 147 5.75 0.07 -9.20
N LEU A 148 6.46 -0.22 -8.10
CA LEU A 148 7.89 0.10 -7.98
C LEU A 148 8.75 -0.85 -8.81
N ASP A 149 8.42 -2.14 -8.87
CA ASP A 149 9.04 -3.10 -9.80
C ASP A 149 8.88 -2.64 -11.25
N MET A 150 7.69 -2.15 -11.65
CA MET A 150 7.47 -1.61 -12.99
C MET A 150 8.40 -0.43 -13.33
N VAL A 151 8.50 0.53 -12.40
CA VAL A 151 9.37 1.71 -12.58
C VAL A 151 10.83 1.28 -12.68
N ARG A 152 11.27 0.31 -11.86
CA ARG A 152 12.63 -0.23 -11.88
C ARG A 152 12.92 -1.00 -13.17
N ALA A 153 11.99 -1.84 -13.64
CA ALA A 153 12.11 -2.61 -14.87
C ALA A 153 12.43 -1.71 -16.07
N LEU A 154 11.77 -0.55 -16.13
CA LEU A 154 11.98 0.41 -17.22
C LEU A 154 13.40 1.02 -17.24
N GLY A 155 14.09 1.06 -16.09
CA GLY A 155 15.44 1.62 -15.96
C GLY A 155 16.51 0.92 -16.79
N GLY A 156 16.31 -0.35 -17.14
CA GLY A 156 17.20 -1.11 -18.02
C GLY A 156 16.88 -0.99 -19.52
N THR A 157 15.80 -0.30 -19.90
CA THR A 157 15.28 -0.37 -21.27
C THR A 157 15.93 0.64 -22.20
N SER A 158 16.59 0.15 -23.25
CA SER A 158 17.39 0.98 -24.17
C SER A 158 16.71 1.31 -25.51
N SER A 159 15.67 0.57 -25.91
CA SER A 159 14.98 0.79 -27.19
C SER A 159 13.49 0.43 -27.14
N GLY A 160 12.69 1.17 -27.90
CA GLY A 160 11.24 0.98 -28.02
C GLY A 160 10.81 1.01 -29.48
N ILE A 161 9.74 0.28 -29.78
CA ILE A 161 9.18 0.08 -31.11
C ILE A 161 8.11 1.16 -31.36
N TYR A 162 8.11 1.75 -32.56
CA TYR A 162 7.04 2.68 -32.95
C TYR A 162 5.85 1.91 -33.52
N PHE A 163 4.66 2.25 -33.05
CA PHE A 163 3.40 1.77 -33.59
C PHE A 163 2.45 2.95 -33.78
N GLY A 164 2.39 3.49 -35.00
CA GLY A 164 1.62 4.70 -35.28
C GLY A 164 2.11 5.90 -34.47
N THR A 165 1.26 6.44 -33.61
CA THR A 165 1.55 7.56 -32.69
C THR A 165 2.09 7.11 -31.33
N GLU A 166 2.30 5.82 -31.15
CA GLU A 166 2.71 5.23 -29.88
C GLU A 166 4.14 4.70 -29.95
N ARG A 167 4.77 4.64 -28.78
CA ARG A 167 6.08 4.04 -28.57
C ARG A 167 5.99 2.98 -27.50
N ILE A 168 6.28 1.75 -27.88
CA ILE A 168 6.11 0.54 -27.07
C ILE A 168 7.47 0.07 -26.57
N TYR A 169 7.56 -0.23 -25.28
CA TYR A 169 8.76 -0.71 -24.62
C TYR A 169 8.46 -2.03 -23.92
N HIS A 170 9.41 -2.96 -23.97
CA HIS A 170 9.33 -4.21 -23.23
C HIS A 170 10.41 -4.20 -22.17
N ALA A 171 10.04 -4.46 -20.92
CA ALA A 171 11.00 -4.56 -19.83
C ALA A 171 10.59 -5.68 -18.87
N SER A 172 11.58 -6.33 -18.27
CA SER A 172 11.36 -7.35 -17.25
C SER A 172 11.89 -6.82 -15.92
N GLY A 173 11.01 -6.78 -14.92
CA GLY A 173 11.36 -6.53 -13.53
C GLY A 173 11.79 -7.82 -12.84
N GLU A 174 11.90 -7.74 -11.52
CA GLU A 174 12.21 -8.90 -10.67
C GLU A 174 11.03 -9.88 -10.64
N LYS A 175 9.79 -9.34 -10.67
CA LYS A 175 8.58 -10.15 -10.53
C LYS A 175 7.93 -10.48 -11.87
N ASN A 176 7.83 -9.50 -12.77
CA ASN A 176 7.06 -9.66 -14.00
C ASN A 176 7.73 -9.05 -15.23
N THR A 177 7.21 -9.43 -16.41
CA THR A 177 7.50 -8.71 -17.66
C THR A 177 6.38 -7.74 -17.96
N TYR A 178 6.72 -6.58 -18.49
CA TYR A 178 5.82 -5.47 -18.72
C TYR A 178 5.96 -4.92 -20.14
N VAL A 179 4.83 -4.50 -20.70
CA VAL A 179 4.73 -3.77 -21.96
C VAL A 179 4.28 -2.35 -21.62
N PHE A 180 5.13 -1.36 -21.89
CA PHE A 180 4.83 0.03 -21.62
C PHE A 180 4.55 0.77 -22.93
N THR A 181 3.41 1.45 -22.99
CA THR A 181 3.00 2.22 -24.15
C THR A 181 3.05 3.71 -23.79
N PHE A 182 3.74 4.50 -24.61
CA PHE A 182 3.85 5.94 -24.45
C PHE A 182 3.35 6.67 -25.70
N ASP A 183 2.79 7.86 -25.52
CA ASP A 183 2.52 8.76 -26.63
C ASP A 183 3.84 9.27 -27.20
N ALA A 184 4.08 9.03 -28.50
CA ALA A 184 5.36 9.34 -29.13
C ALA A 184 5.62 10.84 -29.26
N ARG A 185 4.59 11.69 -29.20
CA ARG A 185 4.69 13.14 -29.39
C ARG A 185 4.94 13.88 -28.07
N THR A 186 4.19 13.53 -27.04
CA THR A 186 4.23 14.15 -25.70
C THR A 186 5.21 13.43 -24.78
N GLY A 187 5.47 12.15 -25.03
CA GLY A 187 6.22 11.29 -24.13
C GLY A 187 5.43 10.84 -22.90
N HIS A 188 4.13 11.15 -22.80
CA HIS A 188 3.29 10.71 -21.68
C HIS A 188 3.10 9.19 -21.71
N PRO A 189 3.11 8.52 -20.55
CA PRO A 189 2.72 7.12 -20.46
C PRO A 189 1.22 6.99 -20.73
N LEU A 190 0.83 5.98 -21.51
CA LEU A 190 -0.55 5.70 -21.90
C LEU A 190 -1.06 4.43 -21.22
N SER A 191 -0.27 3.36 -21.25
CA SER A 191 -0.64 2.12 -20.59
C SER A 191 0.57 1.28 -20.20
N ILE A 192 0.36 0.40 -19.23
CA ILE A 192 1.31 -0.62 -18.78
C ILE A 192 0.56 -1.94 -18.71
N THR A 193 1.00 -2.93 -19.47
CA THR A 193 0.38 -4.26 -19.48
C THR A 193 1.36 -5.29 -18.95
N GLN A 194 0.95 -6.07 -17.97
CA GLN A 194 1.72 -7.21 -17.47
C GLN A 194 1.70 -8.33 -18.51
N ALA A 195 2.87 -8.70 -19.01
CA ALA A 195 3.06 -9.81 -19.93
C ALA A 195 3.20 -11.14 -19.15
N LEU A 196 2.53 -12.18 -19.65
CA LEU A 196 2.58 -13.53 -19.07
C LEU A 196 3.98 -14.15 -19.26
N THR A 197 4.61 -14.60 -18.17
CA THR A 197 5.90 -15.31 -18.18
C THR A 197 5.76 -16.76 -18.68
N GLU A 198 6.87 -17.35 -19.14
CA GLU A 198 6.86 -18.69 -19.78
C GLU A 198 6.52 -19.84 -18.81
N ASP A 199 6.90 -19.76 -17.54
CA ASP A 199 6.53 -20.76 -16.54
C ASP A 199 5.01 -20.75 -16.25
N ALA A 200 4.35 -19.60 -16.40
CA ALA A 200 2.89 -19.48 -16.37
C ALA A 200 2.20 -20.06 -17.62
N ARG A 201 2.94 -20.38 -18.69
CA ARG A 201 2.40 -21.05 -19.89
C ARG A 201 2.22 -22.55 -19.70
N ALA A 202 2.93 -23.15 -18.74
CA ALA A 202 2.97 -24.59 -18.51
C ALA A 202 1.88 -25.13 -17.54
N GLY A 203 1.18 -24.25 -16.81
CA GLY A 203 0.07 -24.60 -15.92
C GLY A 203 -1.28 -24.69 -16.64
N ASP A 204 -2.04 -25.72 -16.29
CA ASP A 204 -3.29 -26.15 -16.94
C ASP A 204 -4.40 -25.08 -16.90
N SER A 205 -5.32 -25.24 -17.84
CA SER A 205 -6.48 -24.40 -18.20
C SER A 205 -7.36 -23.92 -17.02
N ASP A 206 -7.10 -22.73 -16.49
CA ASP A 206 -8.14 -21.86 -15.92
C ASP A 206 -7.82 -20.38 -16.24
N ALA A 207 -8.86 -19.59 -16.50
CA ALA A 207 -8.84 -18.27 -17.15
C ALA A 207 -7.61 -17.38 -16.84
N ARG A 208 -6.68 -17.30 -17.80
CA ARG A 208 -5.44 -16.52 -17.71
C ARG A 208 -5.74 -15.04 -17.86
N THR A 209 -5.66 -14.30 -16.76
CA THR A 209 -6.04 -12.89 -16.73
C THR A 209 -4.79 -12.01 -16.72
N SER A 210 -4.54 -11.25 -17.77
CA SER A 210 -3.40 -10.29 -17.81
C SER A 210 -3.87 -8.92 -17.34
N LEU A 211 -3.10 -8.26 -16.50
CA LEU A 211 -3.50 -6.97 -15.95
C LEU A 211 -3.01 -5.82 -16.83
N GLN A 212 -3.90 -4.87 -17.10
CA GLN A 212 -3.60 -3.63 -17.80
C GLN A 212 -3.87 -2.42 -16.89
N LEU A 213 -2.93 -1.50 -16.89
CA LEU A 213 -3.05 -0.19 -16.29
C LEU A 213 -3.11 0.85 -17.41
N SER A 214 -4.26 1.47 -17.62
CA SER A 214 -4.42 2.60 -18.53
C SER A 214 -4.30 3.91 -17.76
N ILE A 215 -3.68 4.93 -18.34
CA ILE A 215 -3.43 6.24 -17.70
C ILE A 215 -4.30 7.27 -18.41
N ASP A 216 -5.41 7.65 -17.76
CA ASP A 216 -6.42 8.55 -18.32
C ASP A 216 -6.01 10.02 -18.18
N ASP A 217 -5.36 10.36 -17.06
CA ASP A 217 -4.83 11.69 -16.79
C ASP A 217 -3.39 11.59 -16.26
N TYR A 218 -2.52 12.44 -16.78
CA TYR A 218 -1.12 12.50 -16.42
C TYR A 218 -0.72 13.95 -16.14
N VAL A 219 -0.29 14.19 -14.90
CA VAL A 219 0.25 15.49 -14.48
C VAL A 219 1.57 15.25 -13.76
N ARG A 220 2.61 15.96 -14.20
CA ARG A 220 3.89 15.96 -13.47
C ARG A 220 3.66 16.42 -12.04
N HIS A 221 4.20 15.66 -11.11
CA HIS A 221 4.20 15.96 -9.69
C HIS A 221 5.60 16.39 -9.29
N ASP A 222 5.69 17.39 -8.43
CA ASP A 222 6.90 17.70 -7.71
C ASP A 222 7.22 16.58 -6.72
N ASP A 223 8.47 16.48 -6.29
CA ASP A 223 8.93 15.47 -5.31
C ASP A 223 8.46 15.81 -3.88
N SER A 224 7.25 16.38 -3.77
CA SER A 224 6.61 16.68 -2.50
C SER A 224 6.33 15.36 -1.76
N SER A 225 6.53 15.38 -0.44
CA SER A 225 6.40 14.16 0.35
C SER A 225 4.98 13.58 0.25
N ILE A 226 4.86 12.38 -0.33
CA ILE A 226 3.65 11.57 -0.17
C ILE A 226 3.59 11.15 1.31
N LYS A 227 2.51 11.53 2.00
CA LYS A 227 2.25 11.19 3.40
C LYS A 227 0.98 10.36 3.54
N ALA A 228 0.89 9.63 4.65
CA ALA A 228 -0.31 8.91 5.04
C ALA A 228 -1.53 9.86 5.13
N PRO A 229 -2.75 9.37 4.85
CA PRO A 229 -3.98 10.12 5.08
C PRO A 229 -4.11 10.59 6.54
N ILE A 230 -4.35 11.88 6.74
CA ILE A 230 -4.44 12.47 8.09
C ILE A 230 -5.77 12.05 8.75
N GLY A 231 -5.69 11.56 9.99
CA GLY A 231 -6.86 11.31 10.84
C GLY A 231 -7.60 9.99 10.59
N ILE A 232 -7.03 9.10 9.77
CA ILE A 232 -7.57 7.78 9.48
C ILE A 232 -6.52 6.77 9.94
N LYS A 233 -6.93 5.82 10.80
CA LYS A 233 -6.02 4.75 11.23
C LYS A 233 -5.75 3.79 10.09
N SER A 234 -4.49 3.37 9.93
CA SER A 234 -4.13 2.33 8.97
C SER A 234 -4.70 0.97 9.40
N ASP A 235 -4.74 0.03 8.47
CA ASP A 235 -5.18 -1.34 8.78
C ASP A 235 -4.24 -2.02 9.79
N ALA A 236 -2.94 -1.73 9.73
CA ALA A 236 -1.96 -2.17 10.72
C ALA A 236 -2.28 -1.59 12.11
N GLU A 237 -2.54 -0.29 12.23
CA GLU A 237 -2.94 0.34 13.50
C GLU A 237 -4.24 -0.28 14.04
N LEU A 238 -5.20 -0.59 13.18
CA LEU A 238 -6.47 -1.19 13.57
C LEU A 238 -6.31 -2.64 14.03
N LEU A 239 -5.41 -3.40 13.40
CA LEU A 239 -5.06 -4.76 13.83
C LEU A 239 -4.30 -4.73 15.16
N VAL A 240 -3.39 -3.77 15.35
CA VAL A 240 -2.69 -3.53 16.63
C VAL A 240 -3.70 -3.16 17.72
N ASP A 241 -4.64 -2.25 17.46
CA ASP A 241 -5.72 -1.91 18.41
C ASP A 241 -6.55 -3.13 18.80
N ALA A 242 -6.93 -3.96 17.81
CA ALA A 242 -7.70 -5.18 18.05
C ALA A 242 -6.91 -6.22 18.86
N ALA A 243 -5.62 -6.38 18.55
CA ALA A 243 -4.70 -7.24 19.29
C ALA A 243 -4.53 -6.78 20.75
N VAL A 244 -4.36 -5.47 20.98
CA VAL A 244 -4.25 -4.89 22.32
C VAL A 244 -5.56 -5.04 23.11
N ALA A 245 -6.71 -4.84 22.46
CA ALA A 245 -8.00 -5.10 23.09
C ALA A 245 -8.14 -6.58 23.52
N CYS A 246 -7.74 -7.50 22.65
CA CYS A 246 -7.72 -8.94 22.90
C CYS A 246 -6.76 -9.32 24.04
N PHE A 247 -5.57 -8.72 24.08
CA PHE A 247 -4.59 -8.91 25.16
C PHE A 247 -5.16 -8.62 26.55
N TYR A 248 -6.04 -7.63 26.68
CA TYR A 248 -6.70 -7.34 27.96
C TYR A 248 -7.75 -8.39 28.37
N GLU A 249 -8.15 -9.29 27.47
CA GLU A 249 -9.03 -10.43 27.76
C GLU A 249 -8.26 -11.72 28.12
N TRP A 250 -6.93 -11.75 27.91
CA TRP A 250 -6.07 -12.87 28.27
C TRP A 250 -6.01 -13.13 29.78
N THR A 251 -5.47 -14.28 30.15
CA THR A 251 -5.19 -14.58 31.56
C THR A 251 -4.18 -13.61 32.16
N ALA A 252 -4.27 -13.36 33.47
CA ALA A 252 -3.31 -12.52 34.18
C ALA A 252 -1.87 -13.08 34.10
N ALA A 253 -1.72 -14.40 34.08
CA ALA A 253 -0.42 -15.05 33.93
C ALA A 253 0.16 -14.81 32.53
N GLY A 254 -0.66 -14.92 31.48
CA GLY A 254 -0.24 -14.63 30.11
C GLY A 254 0.20 -13.18 29.93
N ARG A 255 -0.57 -12.22 30.46
CA ARG A 255 -0.19 -10.80 30.43
C ARG A 255 1.13 -10.52 31.14
N GLN A 256 1.28 -11.06 32.36
CA GLN A 256 2.52 -10.91 33.13
C GLN A 256 3.73 -11.50 32.39
N GLN A 257 3.53 -12.59 31.65
CA GLN A 257 4.61 -13.19 30.87
C GLN A 257 5.03 -12.29 29.69
N VAL A 258 4.08 -11.64 29.01
CA VAL A 258 4.40 -10.66 27.96
C VAL A 258 5.10 -9.43 28.52
N GLU A 259 4.69 -8.94 29.68
CA GLU A 259 5.40 -7.86 30.40
C GLU A 259 6.84 -8.25 30.73
N GLN A 260 7.08 -9.51 31.13
CA GLN A 260 8.44 -10.02 31.36
C GLN A 260 9.28 -10.10 30.09
N PHE A 261 8.68 -10.44 28.95
CA PHE A 261 9.37 -10.39 27.66
C PHE A 261 9.74 -8.95 27.28
N PHE A 262 8.83 -8.00 27.48
CA PHE A 262 9.13 -6.60 27.19
C PHE A 262 10.25 -6.08 28.09
N ALA A 263 10.19 -6.34 29.40
CA ALA A 263 11.23 -5.94 30.35
C ALA A 263 12.58 -6.63 30.12
N LEU A 264 12.62 -7.76 29.41
CA LEU A 264 13.86 -8.40 28.97
C LEU A 264 14.53 -7.61 27.83
N LEU A 265 13.72 -6.99 26.98
CA LEU A 265 14.16 -6.21 25.82
C LEU A 265 14.48 -4.76 26.18
N ASP A 266 13.67 -4.14 27.05
CA ASP A 266 13.87 -2.80 27.61
C ASP A 266 15.01 -2.81 28.64
N LYS A 267 16.25 -2.82 28.14
CA LYS A 267 17.46 -2.99 28.97
C LYS A 267 17.80 -1.74 29.80
N ASP A 268 17.33 -0.57 29.40
CA ASP A 268 17.56 0.71 30.07
C ASP A 268 16.37 1.22 30.88
N ASP A 269 15.26 0.46 30.93
CA ASP A 269 14.07 0.67 31.77
C ASP A 269 13.41 2.04 31.48
N ASP A 270 13.39 2.42 30.21
CA ASP A 270 12.82 3.69 29.74
C ASP A 270 11.36 3.56 29.28
N GLY A 271 10.85 2.33 29.22
CA GLY A 271 9.48 1.99 28.81
C GLY A 271 9.32 1.78 27.31
N SER A 272 10.43 1.71 26.56
CA SER A 272 10.47 1.54 25.11
C SER A 272 11.48 0.47 24.71
N VAL A 273 11.33 -0.05 23.50
CA VAL A 273 12.22 -1.06 22.92
C VAL A 273 12.59 -0.62 21.52
N SER A 274 13.87 -0.55 21.22
CA SER A 274 14.37 -0.24 19.88
C SER A 274 14.44 -1.51 19.00
N GLY A 275 14.57 -1.32 17.69
CA GLY A 275 14.88 -2.44 16.79
C GLY A 275 16.19 -3.14 17.16
N GLN A 276 17.17 -2.39 17.69
CA GLN A 276 18.45 -2.96 18.10
C GLN A 276 18.30 -3.90 19.30
N ASP A 277 17.47 -3.55 20.28
CA ASP A 277 17.22 -4.40 21.45
C ASP A 277 16.62 -5.76 21.06
N VAL A 278 15.69 -5.73 20.09
CA VAL A 278 15.10 -6.94 19.50
C VAL A 278 16.15 -7.76 18.75
N ALA A 279 16.97 -7.12 17.90
CA ALA A 279 18.02 -7.81 17.15
C ALA A 279 19.04 -8.49 18.09
N ASP A 280 19.49 -7.77 19.12
CA ASP A 280 20.42 -8.28 20.13
C ASP A 280 19.84 -9.48 20.87
N GLN A 281 18.58 -9.39 21.31
CA GLN A 281 17.94 -10.51 22.01
C GLN A 281 17.75 -11.74 21.12
N LEU A 282 17.45 -11.55 19.82
CA LEU A 282 17.35 -12.65 18.87
C LEU A 282 18.71 -13.32 18.62
N LEU A 283 19.78 -12.52 18.55
CA LEU A 283 21.14 -13.05 18.46
C LEU A 283 21.53 -13.84 19.71
N ASP A 284 21.21 -13.32 20.89
CA ASP A 284 21.44 -14.00 22.17
C ASP A 284 20.66 -15.32 22.28
N ALA A 285 19.45 -15.37 21.70
CA ALA A 285 18.62 -16.57 21.58
C ALA A 285 19.06 -17.54 20.46
N GLY A 286 20.18 -17.27 19.78
CA GLY A 286 20.82 -18.17 18.82
C GLY A 286 20.32 -18.06 17.37
N HIS A 287 19.57 -17.02 17.01
CA HIS A 287 19.20 -16.76 15.61
C HIS A 287 20.38 -16.22 14.79
N SER A 288 20.33 -16.35 13.47
CA SER A 288 21.34 -15.74 12.59
C SER A 288 21.22 -14.22 12.55
N SER A 289 22.33 -13.51 12.32
CA SER A 289 22.36 -12.04 12.16
C SER A 289 21.34 -11.56 11.13
N GLU A 290 21.32 -12.19 9.95
CA GLU A 290 20.39 -11.85 8.88
C GLU A 290 18.93 -11.96 9.31
N ARG A 291 18.58 -13.00 10.08
CA ARG A 291 17.21 -13.21 10.57
C ARG A 291 16.87 -12.20 11.66
N ALA A 292 17.78 -11.97 12.61
CA ALA A 292 17.58 -11.03 13.70
C ALA A 292 17.38 -9.60 13.18
N GLU A 293 18.26 -9.16 12.29
CA GLU A 293 18.19 -7.85 11.64
C GLU A 293 16.92 -7.72 10.80
N SER A 294 16.54 -8.76 10.05
CA SER A 294 15.31 -8.73 9.25
C SER A 294 14.07 -8.61 10.11
N ILE A 295 13.97 -9.33 11.23
CA ILE A 295 12.80 -9.25 12.13
C ILE A 295 12.73 -7.89 12.81
N ALA A 296 13.86 -7.40 13.33
CA ALA A 296 13.95 -6.08 13.95
C ALA A 296 13.58 -4.96 12.97
N ALA A 297 14.14 -5.00 11.76
CA ALA A 297 13.83 -4.05 10.72
C ALA A 297 12.35 -4.05 10.37
N GLU A 298 11.72 -5.23 10.24
CA GLU A 298 10.29 -5.34 9.94
C GLU A 298 9.40 -4.79 11.07
N MET A 299 9.76 -5.03 12.34
CA MET A 299 9.05 -4.46 13.50
C MET A 299 9.14 -2.93 13.50
N THR A 300 10.35 -2.37 13.44
CA THR A 300 10.59 -0.92 13.42
C THR A 300 9.89 -0.28 12.22
N ARG A 301 9.98 -0.91 11.04
CA ARG A 301 9.34 -0.44 9.81
C ARG A 301 7.81 -0.41 9.89
N LEU A 302 7.18 -1.23 10.73
CA LEU A 302 5.72 -1.30 10.88
C LEU A 302 5.19 -0.43 12.02
N LEU A 303 5.97 -0.24 13.08
CA LEU A 303 5.50 0.40 14.31
C LEU A 303 6.01 1.82 14.52
N CYS A 304 7.17 2.16 13.94
CA CYS A 304 7.77 3.48 14.14
C CYS A 304 7.30 4.46 13.06
N ASP A 305 7.08 5.71 13.46
CA ASP A 305 6.87 6.80 12.50
C ASP A 305 8.19 7.09 11.79
N SER A 306 8.17 7.13 10.46
CA SER A 306 9.35 7.48 9.66
C SER A 306 9.90 8.88 9.94
N ASP A 307 9.08 9.76 10.53
CA ASP A 307 9.49 11.11 10.95
C ASP A 307 10.05 11.13 12.40
N ASP A 308 9.99 10.01 13.16
CA ASP A 308 10.52 9.90 14.53
C ASP A 308 11.93 9.26 14.54
N PRO A 309 12.99 10.02 14.92
CA PRO A 309 14.35 9.51 14.90
C PRO A 309 14.69 8.52 16.03
N SER A 310 13.82 8.35 17.04
CA SER A 310 14.07 7.39 18.12
C SER A 310 13.95 5.94 17.64
N GLU A 311 13.09 5.68 16.65
CA GLU A 311 12.75 4.32 16.18
C GLU A 311 12.38 3.36 17.33
N GLU A 312 11.83 3.90 18.41
CA GLU A 312 11.51 3.20 19.65
C GLU A 312 10.01 2.86 19.74
N VAL A 313 9.73 1.69 20.31
CA VAL A 313 8.38 1.13 20.39
C VAL A 313 7.99 0.95 21.85
N THR A 314 6.91 1.62 22.26
CA THR A 314 6.34 1.44 23.61
C THR A 314 5.61 0.10 23.76
N PHE A 315 5.32 -0.29 25.00
CA PHE A 315 4.74 -1.60 25.33
C PHE A 315 3.51 -2.01 24.50
N LEU A 316 2.48 -1.17 24.36
CA LEU A 316 1.23 -1.58 23.71
C LEU A 316 1.38 -1.84 22.20
N PRO A 317 2.01 -0.96 21.41
CA PRO A 317 2.36 -1.26 20.02
C PRO A 317 3.20 -2.54 19.88
N PHE A 318 4.19 -2.74 20.76
CA PHE A 318 5.00 -3.96 20.78
C PHE A 318 4.13 -5.22 20.97
N VAL A 319 3.26 -5.23 21.98
CA VAL A 319 2.36 -6.36 22.24
C VAL A 319 1.42 -6.62 21.07
N GLY A 320 0.80 -5.56 20.53
CA GLY A 320 -0.11 -5.70 19.41
C GLY A 320 0.54 -6.28 18.16
N PHE A 321 1.79 -5.88 17.88
CA PHE A 321 2.59 -6.42 16.77
C PHE A 321 2.82 -7.93 16.90
N TRP A 322 3.30 -8.40 18.05
CA TRP A 322 3.61 -9.81 18.23
C TRP A 322 2.37 -10.70 18.26
N ILE A 323 1.27 -10.22 18.83
CA ILE A 323 -0.01 -10.93 18.75
C ILE A 323 -0.47 -11.01 17.30
N MET A 324 -0.43 -9.91 16.54
CA MET A 324 -0.79 -9.90 15.13
C MET A 324 0.06 -10.89 14.32
N LEU A 325 1.37 -10.95 14.57
CA LEU A 325 2.29 -11.81 13.82
C LEU A 325 2.17 -13.30 14.19
N LEU A 326 1.88 -13.61 15.46
CA LEU A 326 1.92 -14.99 15.99
C LEU A 326 0.54 -15.64 16.13
N ALA A 327 -0.56 -14.88 16.00
CA ALA A 327 -1.91 -15.42 16.10
C ALA A 327 -2.33 -16.23 14.86
N ASP A 328 -1.76 -15.92 13.69
CA ASP A 328 -1.90 -16.63 12.40
C ASP A 328 -3.31 -17.21 12.14
N ASP A 329 -3.50 -18.52 12.35
CA ASP A 329 -4.76 -19.29 12.14
C ASP A 329 -5.90 -18.93 13.12
N VAL A 330 -5.58 -18.32 14.26
CA VAL A 330 -6.54 -17.87 15.26
C VAL A 330 -6.72 -16.38 15.07
N HIS A 331 -7.97 -15.93 14.93
CA HIS A 331 -8.25 -14.51 14.74
C HIS A 331 -7.55 -13.66 15.81
N VAL A 332 -6.90 -12.58 15.40
CA VAL A 332 -6.20 -11.61 16.27
C VAL A 332 -7.10 -11.13 17.42
N SER A 333 -8.41 -11.08 17.19
CA SER A 333 -9.43 -10.67 18.16
C SER A 333 -9.98 -11.80 19.05
N ASP A 334 -9.51 -13.04 18.92
CA ASP A 334 -9.94 -14.17 19.77
C ASP A 334 -8.96 -14.34 20.94
N PRO A 335 -9.40 -14.18 22.21
CA PRO A 335 -8.55 -14.34 23.39
C PRO A 335 -7.92 -15.72 23.50
N SER A 336 -8.47 -16.72 22.80
CA SER A 336 -7.85 -18.04 22.74
C SER A 336 -6.44 -17.95 22.16
N ASN A 337 -6.10 -16.99 21.28
CA ASN A 337 -4.78 -16.85 20.66
C ASN A 337 -3.58 -16.83 21.64
N GLU A 338 -3.80 -16.54 22.94
CA GLU A 338 -2.83 -16.67 24.03
C GLU A 338 -2.02 -17.99 23.97
N HIS A 339 -2.68 -19.13 23.70
CA HIS A 339 -2.03 -20.45 23.66
C HIS A 339 -1.07 -20.63 22.48
N ARG A 340 -1.09 -19.75 21.48
CA ARG A 340 -0.17 -19.73 20.33
C ARG A 340 0.90 -18.67 20.49
N VAL A 341 0.50 -17.46 20.87
CA VAL A 341 1.40 -16.33 20.94
C VAL A 341 2.47 -16.54 22.02
N LEU A 342 2.10 -17.02 23.22
CA LEU A 342 3.06 -17.19 24.31
C LEU A 342 4.18 -18.21 23.98
N PRO A 343 3.88 -19.44 23.49
CA PRO A 343 4.95 -20.34 23.03
C PRO A 343 5.76 -19.77 21.87
N GLY A 344 5.13 -19.01 20.96
CA GLY A 344 5.83 -18.35 19.85
C GLY A 344 6.85 -17.34 20.33
N LEU A 345 6.49 -16.48 21.29
CA LEU A 345 7.40 -15.53 21.93
C LEU A 345 8.56 -16.23 22.67
N GLN A 346 8.27 -17.32 23.37
CA GLN A 346 9.31 -18.13 24.03
C GLN A 346 10.30 -18.70 23.02
N GLN A 347 9.80 -19.29 21.94
CA GLN A 347 10.64 -19.85 20.89
C GLN A 347 11.46 -18.78 20.17
N LEU A 348 10.93 -17.56 20.09
CA LEU A 348 11.60 -16.48 19.40
C LEU A 348 12.72 -15.86 20.26
N PHE A 349 12.45 -15.58 21.53
CA PHE A 349 13.34 -14.76 22.36
C PHE A 349 14.14 -15.51 23.43
N LEU A 350 13.84 -16.78 23.71
CA LEU A 350 14.41 -17.52 24.85
C LEU A 350 15.00 -18.90 24.50
N THR A 351 15.25 -19.18 23.22
CA THR A 351 15.77 -20.49 22.76
C THR A 351 17.19 -20.81 23.18
#